data_AF-A0A962W5T1-F1
#
_entry.id   AF-A0A962W5T1-F1
#
_cell.length_a   1.000
_cell.length_b   1.000
_cell.length_c   1.000
_cell.angle_alpha   90.00
_cell.angle_beta   90.00
_cell.angle_gamma   90.00
#
_symmetry.space_group_name_H-M   'P 1'
#
loop_
_entity.id
_entity.type
_entity.pdbx_description
1 polymer ?
#
loop_
_entity_poly.entity_id
_entity_poly.type
_entity_poly.pdbx_seq_one_letter_code
_entity_poly.pdbx_strand_id
1 'polypeptide(L)'
;MTTPSQAAWSLFLGHAPGWYKRLVLAFLLVNPLLLVAFGPAALAAVVLAQFIFTLTMALACYPLAPGALLALEAILLGLARSDAVYREVVTGFPVILLLIFMVAGIYFMKDFLQFTFTRILVRTQSKITISLLFCFLGAFLSAFLDALTVTAVIIAVAYAFYNVYHRYASGRNDGEHHDLTTDEHVKELQREELRSFRRFLRNLMMHGAVGTALGGVCTLVGEPQNLLIASEMGWHFAEFFLEVAPVSMPVLIVGLATCYIVEKKKLFGYGAELPGQIRSHLLETEIAMEEKRGTMGKAKLVVQALVGIWLILALAFHLAAVGIIGLSVIVLLTAFNGFIEEHQLGAAFEEALPFTALLVVFFAIVAVIHDQHLFTPVIDFVINLSGQSQLVAYYIVNGLLSMISDNVFVATVYISETKAHIIQMLGQIPDTGMTGAQLMDRLTNPNELRADALAALPQAAAEQAGAIMA
;
A
#
# COMPACT_ATOMS: atom_id res chain seq x y z
N MET A 1 24.30 -18.51 -32.50
CA MET A 1 24.74 -17.12 -32.28
C MET A 1 23.52 -16.23 -32.42
N THR A 2 23.15 -15.51 -31.36
CA THR A 2 22.07 -14.50 -31.43
C THR A 2 22.55 -13.33 -32.28
N THR A 3 21.74 -12.87 -33.24
CA THR A 3 22.07 -11.63 -33.97
C THR A 3 22.07 -10.44 -33.02
N PRO A 4 22.78 -9.34 -33.32
CA PRO A 4 22.76 -8.13 -32.48
C PRO A 4 21.33 -7.60 -32.24
N SER A 5 20.45 -7.70 -33.25
CA SER A 5 19.03 -7.35 -33.13
C SER A 5 18.25 -8.26 -32.18
N GLN A 6 18.50 -9.57 -32.21
CA GLN A 6 17.91 -10.53 -31.29
C GLN A 6 18.40 -10.31 -29.85
N ALA A 7 19.68 -9.96 -29.68
CA ALA A 7 20.26 -9.63 -28.38
C ALA A 7 19.68 -8.33 -27.81
N ALA A 8 19.56 -7.27 -28.62
CA ALA A 8 18.90 -6.03 -28.20
C ALA A 8 17.43 -6.27 -27.80
N TRP A 9 16.71 -7.11 -28.56
CA TRP A 9 15.33 -7.47 -28.25
C TRP A 9 15.18 -8.28 -26.96
N SER A 10 16.12 -9.17 -26.65
CA SER A 10 16.11 -9.93 -25.40
C SER A 10 16.48 -9.07 -24.20
N LEU A 11 17.33 -8.05 -24.38
CA LEU A 11 17.71 -7.10 -23.33
C LEU A 11 16.57 -6.14 -22.99
N PHE A 12 15.87 -5.60 -23.99
CA PHE A 12 14.77 -4.67 -23.77
C PHE A 12 13.62 -5.35 -23.01
N LEU A 13 13.36 -4.93 -21.77
CA LEU A 13 12.33 -5.49 -20.86
C LEU A 13 12.44 -7.01 -20.64
N GLY A 14 13.61 -7.61 -20.81
CA GLY A 14 13.91 -8.99 -20.40
C GLY A 14 12.94 -10.06 -20.94
N HIS A 15 12.28 -10.80 -20.05
CA HIS A 15 11.34 -11.87 -20.41
C HIS A 15 9.89 -11.41 -20.63
N ALA A 16 9.63 -10.10 -20.65
CA ALA A 16 8.29 -9.57 -20.88
C ALA A 16 7.70 -10.05 -22.22
N PRO A 17 6.36 -10.22 -22.33
CA PRO A 17 5.73 -10.66 -23.56
C PRO A 17 6.10 -9.79 -24.77
N GLY A 18 6.41 -10.42 -25.91
CA GLY A 18 6.89 -9.69 -27.09
C GLY A 18 5.91 -8.66 -27.67
N TRP A 19 4.60 -8.85 -27.48
CA TRP A 19 3.59 -7.84 -27.84
C TRP A 19 3.68 -6.60 -26.95
N TYR A 20 3.94 -6.78 -25.64
CA TYR A 20 4.06 -5.70 -24.67
C TYR A 20 5.31 -4.86 -24.94
N LYS A 21 6.44 -5.51 -25.23
CA LYS A 21 7.67 -4.82 -25.66
C LYS A 21 7.45 -3.94 -26.88
N ARG A 22 6.77 -4.47 -27.90
CA ARG A 22 6.46 -3.72 -29.14
C ARG A 22 5.57 -2.53 -28.84
N LEU A 23 4.59 -2.70 -27.95
CA LEU A 23 3.66 -1.64 -27.58
C LEU A 23 4.37 -0.50 -26.82
N VAL A 24 5.22 -0.81 -25.83
CA VAL A 24 5.98 0.21 -25.11
C VAL A 24 6.92 0.98 -26.06
N LEU A 25 7.59 0.29 -26.98
CA LEU A 25 8.39 0.97 -28.02
C LEU A 25 7.53 1.82 -28.95
N ALA A 26 6.34 1.35 -29.33
CA ALA A 26 5.42 2.12 -30.14
C ALA A 26 4.99 3.41 -29.43
N PHE A 27 4.70 3.35 -28.11
CA PHE A 27 4.42 4.55 -27.31
C PHE A 27 5.58 5.55 -27.40
N LEU A 28 6.80 5.12 -27.10
CA LEU A 28 8.00 5.98 -27.13
C LEU A 28 8.32 6.56 -28.52
N LEU A 29 7.91 5.89 -29.60
CA LEU A 29 8.15 6.40 -30.96
C LEU A 29 7.02 7.33 -31.44
N VAL A 30 5.80 7.10 -30.98
CA VAL A 30 4.61 7.84 -31.39
C VAL A 30 4.43 9.12 -30.58
N ASN A 31 4.81 9.13 -29.30
CA ASN A 31 4.63 10.26 -28.40
C ASN A 31 5.26 11.57 -28.92
N PRO A 32 6.50 11.60 -29.45
CA PRO A 32 7.06 12.82 -30.03
C PRO A 32 6.27 13.33 -31.25
N LEU A 33 5.70 12.41 -32.04
CA LEU A 33 4.85 12.77 -33.19
C LEU A 33 3.51 13.35 -32.72
N LEU A 34 2.93 12.79 -31.66
CA LEU A 34 1.72 13.31 -31.04
C LEU A 34 1.92 14.70 -30.43
N LEU A 35 3.11 14.98 -29.86
CA LEU A 35 3.45 16.31 -29.36
C LEU A 35 3.32 17.36 -30.47
N VAL A 36 3.91 17.08 -31.63
CA VAL A 36 3.90 17.98 -32.78
C VAL A 36 2.49 18.12 -33.37
N ALA A 37 1.70 17.05 -33.36
CA ALA A 37 0.37 17.03 -33.99
C ALA A 37 -0.74 17.64 -33.11
N PHE A 38 -0.72 17.41 -31.80
CA PHE A 38 -1.84 17.74 -30.89
C PHE A 38 -1.45 18.62 -29.70
N GLY A 39 -0.16 18.89 -29.51
CA GLY A 39 0.36 19.74 -28.44
C GLY A 39 0.55 19.05 -27.08
N PRO A 40 1.08 19.79 -26.09
CA PRO A 40 1.52 19.23 -24.80
C PRO A 40 0.40 18.59 -23.97
N ALA A 41 -0.75 19.26 -23.82
CA ALA A 41 -1.85 18.76 -22.99
C ALA A 41 -2.44 17.44 -23.52
N ALA A 42 -2.65 17.33 -24.83
CA ALA A 42 -3.15 16.11 -25.45
C ALA A 42 -2.14 14.96 -25.30
N LEU A 43 -0.84 15.24 -25.50
CA LEU A 43 0.19 14.23 -25.27
C LEU A 43 0.24 13.80 -23.81
N ALA A 44 0.16 14.74 -22.86
CA ALA A 44 0.21 14.43 -21.44
C ALA A 44 -0.94 13.50 -21.01
N ALA A 45 -2.15 13.69 -21.55
CA ALA A 45 -3.27 12.77 -21.35
C ALA A 45 -2.99 11.37 -21.92
N VAL A 46 -2.38 11.30 -23.11
CA VAL A 46 -1.99 10.03 -23.74
C VAL A 46 -0.90 9.32 -22.92
N VAL A 47 0.13 10.04 -22.47
CA VAL A 47 1.20 9.49 -21.64
C VAL A 47 0.65 8.99 -20.32
N LEU A 48 -0.27 9.73 -19.69
CA LEU A 48 -0.96 9.26 -18.49
C LEU A 48 -1.72 7.95 -18.73
N ALA A 49 -2.46 7.84 -19.83
CA ALA A 49 -3.17 6.61 -20.18
C ALA A 49 -2.20 5.44 -20.45
N GLN A 50 -1.08 5.69 -21.13
CA GLN A 50 -0.01 4.71 -21.35
C GLN A 50 0.63 4.29 -20.02
N PHE A 51 0.83 5.23 -19.10
CA PHE A 51 1.38 4.97 -17.79
C PHE A 51 0.47 4.05 -16.96
N ILE A 52 -0.82 4.36 -16.88
CA ILE A 52 -1.83 3.50 -16.23
C ILE A 52 -1.87 2.11 -16.89
N PHE A 53 -1.72 2.06 -18.21
CA PHE A 53 -1.60 0.79 -18.93
C PHE A 53 -0.36 -0.02 -18.47
N THR A 54 0.78 0.62 -18.19
CA THR A 54 1.95 -0.10 -17.64
C THR A 54 1.68 -0.66 -16.23
N LEU A 55 0.92 0.06 -15.39
CA LEU A 55 0.53 -0.39 -14.05
C LEU A 55 -0.40 -1.60 -14.09
N THR A 56 -1.46 -1.53 -14.90
CA THR A 56 -2.42 -2.64 -15.07
C THR A 56 -1.74 -3.91 -15.62
N MET A 57 -0.66 -3.76 -16.38
CA MET A 57 0.15 -4.87 -16.90
C MET A 57 1.26 -5.35 -15.94
N ALA A 58 1.22 -4.99 -14.65
CA ALA A 58 2.22 -5.40 -13.66
C ALA A 58 2.46 -6.92 -13.58
N LEU A 59 1.43 -7.73 -13.89
CA LEU A 59 1.55 -9.20 -13.95
C LEU A 59 2.42 -9.70 -15.12
N ALA A 60 2.59 -8.89 -16.16
CA ALA A 60 3.42 -9.22 -17.33
C ALA A 60 4.83 -8.63 -17.24
N CYS A 61 4.97 -7.44 -16.67
CA CYS A 61 6.24 -6.75 -16.45
C CYS A 61 6.08 -5.79 -15.29
N TYR A 62 6.97 -5.85 -14.30
CA TYR A 62 6.94 -4.91 -13.19
C TYR A 62 7.04 -3.47 -13.73
N PRO A 63 6.14 -2.55 -13.32
CA PRO A 63 5.91 -1.31 -14.05
C PRO A 63 7.04 -0.29 -13.94
N LEU A 64 8.00 -0.48 -13.04
CA LEU A 64 9.10 0.47 -12.84
C LEU A 64 9.85 0.80 -14.13
N ALA A 65 10.34 -0.21 -14.86
CA ALA A 65 11.10 0.03 -16.08
C ALA A 65 10.25 0.64 -17.22
N PRO A 66 9.11 0.04 -17.64
CA PRO A 66 8.31 0.60 -18.72
C PRO A 66 7.67 1.95 -18.36
N GLY A 67 7.21 2.12 -17.11
CA GLY A 67 6.68 3.38 -16.62
C GLY A 67 7.73 4.48 -16.51
N ALA A 68 8.95 4.15 -16.03
CA ALA A 68 10.06 5.11 -15.98
C ALA A 68 10.49 5.58 -17.36
N LEU A 69 10.44 4.72 -18.40
CA LEU A 69 10.72 5.13 -19.77
C LEU A 69 9.73 6.19 -20.26
N LEU A 70 8.44 6.03 -19.97
CA LEU A 70 7.41 7.01 -20.31
C LEU A 70 7.57 8.32 -19.52
N ALA A 71 7.85 8.24 -18.22
CA ALA A 71 8.09 9.42 -17.40
C ALA A 71 9.34 10.19 -17.85
N LEU A 72 10.43 9.48 -18.17
CA LEU A 72 11.65 10.06 -18.70
C LEU A 72 11.39 10.75 -20.04
N GLU A 73 10.67 10.10 -20.94
CA GLU A 73 10.27 10.69 -22.22
C GLU A 73 9.43 11.95 -22.01
N ALA A 74 8.44 11.93 -21.12
CA ALA A 74 7.60 13.09 -20.84
C ALA A 74 8.41 14.32 -20.38
N ILE A 75 9.41 14.10 -19.52
CA ILE A 75 10.33 15.16 -19.07
C ILE A 75 11.20 15.64 -20.23
N LEU A 76 11.75 14.74 -21.05
CA LEU A 76 12.57 15.09 -22.22
C LEU A 76 11.78 15.87 -23.28
N LEU A 77 10.49 15.57 -23.43
CA LEU A 77 9.56 16.27 -24.32
C LEU A 77 9.06 17.60 -23.74
N GLY A 78 9.45 17.96 -22.51
CA GLY A 78 9.11 19.23 -21.88
C GLY A 78 7.68 19.30 -21.33
N LEU A 79 7.04 18.16 -21.06
CA LEU A 79 5.70 18.11 -20.45
C LEU A 79 5.71 18.48 -18.96
N ALA A 80 6.86 18.31 -18.30
CA ALA A 80 7.10 18.78 -16.94
C ALA A 80 8.55 19.21 -16.79
N ARG A 81 8.79 20.19 -15.93
CA ARG A 81 10.16 20.61 -15.61
C ARG A 81 10.79 19.70 -14.56
N SER A 82 12.10 19.50 -14.64
CA SER A 82 12.84 18.69 -13.66
C SER A 82 12.77 19.26 -12.24
N ASP A 83 12.64 20.59 -12.08
CA ASP A 83 12.42 21.23 -10.78
C ASP A 83 11.03 20.93 -10.21
N ALA A 84 10.01 20.75 -11.06
CA ALA A 84 8.68 20.33 -10.62
C ALA A 84 8.72 18.89 -10.08
N VAL A 85 9.39 17.97 -10.79
CA VAL A 85 9.59 16.60 -10.32
C VAL A 85 10.30 16.57 -8.96
N TYR A 86 11.35 17.38 -8.78
CA TYR A 86 12.06 17.46 -7.50
C TYR A 86 11.14 17.95 -6.37
N ARG A 87 10.31 18.97 -6.61
CA ARG A 87 9.33 19.44 -5.62
C ARG A 87 8.35 18.34 -5.23
N GLU A 88 7.79 17.62 -6.20
CA GLU A 88 6.88 16.50 -5.92
C GLU A 88 7.55 15.41 -5.08
N VAL A 89 8.82 15.08 -5.36
CA VAL A 89 9.58 14.11 -4.57
C VAL A 89 9.83 14.60 -3.14
N VAL A 90 10.10 15.90 -2.94
CA VAL A 90 10.27 16.49 -1.62
C VAL A 90 8.95 16.46 -0.83
N THR A 91 7.83 16.80 -1.47
CA THR A 91 6.49 16.70 -0.86
C THR A 91 6.18 15.26 -0.46
N GLY A 92 6.50 14.29 -1.32
CA GLY A 92 6.35 12.86 -1.07
C GLY A 92 7.41 12.22 -0.17
N PHE A 93 8.42 12.98 0.29
CA PHE A 93 9.55 12.45 1.03
C PHE A 93 9.17 11.72 2.34
N PRO A 94 8.19 12.19 3.14
CA PRO A 94 7.72 11.46 4.31
C PRO A 94 7.20 10.06 3.97
N VAL A 95 6.53 9.90 2.82
CA VAL A 95 6.02 8.60 2.33
C VAL A 95 7.17 7.71 1.89
N ILE A 96 8.17 8.25 1.21
CA ILE A 96 9.41 7.53 0.85
C ILE A 96 10.10 7.00 2.11
N LEU A 97 10.27 7.83 3.14
CA LEU A 97 10.89 7.41 4.41
C LEU A 97 10.07 6.34 5.14
N LEU A 98 8.73 6.46 5.13
CA LEU A 98 7.85 5.44 5.65
C LEU A 98 8.12 4.11 4.97
N LEU A 99 8.06 4.08 3.63
CA LEU A 99 8.20 2.84 2.86
C LEU A 99 9.57 2.21 3.07
N ILE A 100 10.65 2.99 3.03
CA ILE A 100 12.00 2.46 3.23
C ILE A 100 12.18 1.88 4.64
N PHE A 101 11.81 2.62 5.69
CA PHE A 101 12.17 2.24 7.05
C PHE A 101 11.10 1.43 7.80
N MET A 102 9.81 1.68 7.54
CA MET A 102 8.75 0.94 8.22
C MET A 102 8.68 -0.51 7.69
N VAL A 103 8.69 -0.69 6.37
CA VAL A 103 8.68 -2.01 5.74
C VAL A 103 9.92 -2.81 6.15
N ALA A 104 11.10 -2.18 6.09
CA ALA A 104 12.35 -2.82 6.51
C ALA A 104 12.38 -3.14 8.02
N GLY A 105 11.79 -2.30 8.88
CA GLY A 105 11.68 -2.58 10.32
C GLY A 105 10.95 -3.88 10.62
N ILE A 106 9.89 -4.18 9.86
CA ILE A 106 9.07 -5.38 10.05
C ILE A 106 9.81 -6.65 9.59
N TYR A 107 10.74 -6.55 8.64
CA TYR A 107 11.61 -7.67 8.28
C TYR A 107 12.27 -8.27 9.53
N PHE A 108 12.73 -7.42 10.45
CA PHE A 108 13.34 -7.84 11.71
C PHE A 108 12.33 -8.28 12.79
N MET A 109 11.02 -8.11 12.56
CA MET A 109 9.92 -8.61 13.41
C MET A 109 9.31 -9.92 12.89
N LYS A 110 9.78 -10.44 11.75
CA LYS A 110 9.21 -11.60 11.06
C LYS A 110 9.07 -12.83 11.98
N ASP A 111 10.04 -13.10 12.85
CA ASP A 111 10.00 -14.25 13.76
C ASP A 111 8.85 -14.18 14.77
N PHE A 112 8.61 -13.00 15.34
CA PHE A 112 7.53 -12.73 16.29
C PHE A 112 6.17 -12.82 15.60
N LEU A 113 6.04 -12.23 14.42
CA LEU A 113 4.79 -12.28 13.66
C LEU A 113 4.48 -13.73 13.24
N GLN A 114 5.47 -14.45 12.68
CA GLN A 114 5.32 -15.86 12.33
C GLN A 114 4.94 -16.70 13.54
N PHE A 115 5.61 -16.51 14.68
CA PHE A 115 5.26 -17.20 15.92
C PHE A 115 3.80 -16.96 16.32
N THR A 116 3.35 -15.70 16.27
CA THR A 116 1.99 -15.32 16.66
C THR A 116 0.96 -15.97 15.75
N PHE A 117 1.11 -15.85 14.43
CA PHE A 117 0.18 -16.43 13.46
C PHE A 117 0.17 -17.97 13.47
N THR A 118 1.33 -18.61 13.59
CA THR A 118 1.44 -20.07 13.72
C THR A 118 0.67 -20.57 14.93
N ARG A 119 0.85 -19.92 16.08
CA ARG A 119 0.18 -20.31 17.32
C ARG A 119 -1.34 -20.12 17.25
N ILE A 120 -1.80 -19.04 16.62
CA ILE A 120 -3.23 -18.80 16.36
C ILE A 120 -3.80 -19.92 15.50
N LEU A 121 -3.09 -20.31 14.43
CA LEU A 121 -3.56 -21.32 13.49
C LEU A 121 -3.69 -22.69 14.14
N VAL A 122 -2.68 -23.11 14.88
CA VAL A 122 -2.64 -24.45 15.48
C VAL A 122 -3.62 -24.57 16.66
N ARG A 123 -3.65 -23.57 17.55
CA ARG A 123 -4.46 -23.63 18.79
C ARG A 123 -5.96 -23.39 18.56
N THR A 124 -6.33 -22.67 17.52
CA THR A 124 -7.75 -22.33 17.28
C THR A 124 -8.45 -23.45 16.52
N GLN A 125 -9.41 -24.12 17.17
CA GLN A 125 -10.15 -25.25 16.59
C GLN A 125 -11.21 -24.80 15.57
N SER A 126 -11.91 -23.71 15.86
CA SER A 126 -13.01 -23.20 15.03
C SER A 126 -12.51 -22.50 13.76
N LYS A 127 -13.00 -22.93 12.58
CA LYS A 127 -12.73 -22.29 11.29
C LYS A 127 -13.22 -20.84 11.24
N ILE A 128 -14.37 -20.55 11.84
CA ILE A 128 -14.90 -19.18 11.86
C ILE A 128 -14.00 -18.29 12.73
N THR A 129 -13.62 -18.80 13.91
CA THR A 129 -12.80 -18.05 14.86
C THR A 129 -11.41 -17.77 14.30
N ILE A 130 -10.75 -18.75 13.68
CA ILE A 130 -9.44 -18.52 13.07
C ILE A 130 -9.52 -17.50 11.93
N SER A 131 -10.59 -17.53 11.12
CA SER A 131 -10.77 -16.58 10.01
C SER A 131 -10.97 -15.16 10.53
N LEU A 132 -11.80 -14.99 11.56
CA LEU A 132 -12.00 -13.71 12.23
C LEU A 132 -10.73 -13.22 12.90
N LEU A 133 -9.95 -14.10 13.54
CA LEU A 133 -8.67 -13.73 14.14
C LEU A 133 -7.66 -13.29 13.09
N PHE A 134 -7.58 -13.95 11.94
CA PHE A 134 -6.69 -13.54 10.84
C PHE A 134 -7.14 -12.22 10.22
N CYS A 135 -8.44 -12.01 10.00
CA CYS A 135 -8.98 -10.75 9.50
C CYS A 135 -8.72 -9.61 10.50
N PHE A 136 -9.05 -9.82 11.78
CA PHE A 136 -8.84 -8.83 12.83
C PHE A 136 -7.36 -8.54 13.06
N LEU A 137 -6.50 -9.55 13.11
CA LEU A 137 -5.07 -9.35 13.30
C LEU A 137 -4.44 -8.69 12.07
N GLY A 138 -4.90 -9.03 10.86
CA GLY A 138 -4.54 -8.32 9.63
C GLY A 138 -4.89 -6.83 9.74
N ALA A 139 -6.11 -6.51 10.18
CA ALA A 139 -6.54 -5.13 10.39
C ALA A 139 -5.74 -4.43 11.49
N PHE A 140 -5.60 -5.06 12.66
CA PHE A 140 -4.89 -4.48 13.79
C PHE A 140 -3.42 -4.22 13.47
N LEU A 141 -2.72 -5.18 12.86
CA LEU A 141 -1.33 -4.99 12.47
C LEU A 141 -1.21 -3.93 11.36
N SER A 142 -2.09 -3.96 10.36
CA SER A 142 -2.08 -2.99 9.27
C SER A 142 -2.48 -1.58 9.72
N ALA A 143 -3.05 -1.40 10.92
CA ALA A 143 -3.26 -0.08 11.51
C ALA A 143 -1.97 0.55 12.06
N PHE A 144 -0.85 -0.18 12.09
CA PHE A 144 0.44 0.36 12.53
C PHE A 144 1.58 0.03 11.57
N LEU A 145 1.33 -0.86 10.61
CA LEU A 145 2.28 -1.41 9.66
C LEU A 145 1.71 -1.28 8.26
N ASP A 146 2.58 -1.27 7.26
CA ASP A 146 2.18 -1.30 5.87
C ASP A 146 1.46 -2.62 5.48
N ALA A 147 0.40 -2.50 4.69
CA ALA A 147 -0.47 -3.61 4.30
C ALA A 147 0.24 -4.71 3.49
N LEU A 148 1.17 -4.34 2.60
CA LEU A 148 1.95 -5.31 1.83
C LEU A 148 2.81 -6.15 2.77
N THR A 149 3.35 -5.50 3.80
CA THR A 149 4.22 -6.19 4.75
C THR A 149 3.46 -7.20 5.62
N VAL A 150 2.27 -6.83 6.11
CA VAL A 150 1.41 -7.77 6.85
C VAL A 150 0.96 -8.92 5.94
N THR A 151 0.66 -8.63 4.68
CA THR A 151 0.32 -9.66 3.68
C THR A 151 1.48 -10.61 3.42
N ALA A 152 2.70 -10.09 3.28
CA ALA A 152 3.92 -10.90 3.10
C ALA A 152 4.16 -11.85 4.28
N VAL A 153 3.91 -11.39 5.51
CA VAL A 153 3.96 -12.22 6.72
C VAL A 153 2.92 -13.34 6.67
N ILE A 154 1.67 -13.02 6.32
CA ILE A 154 0.59 -14.01 6.18
C ILE A 154 0.94 -15.05 5.11
N ILE A 155 1.49 -14.63 3.97
CA ILE A 155 1.99 -15.51 2.90
C ILE A 155 3.12 -16.38 3.42
N ALA A 156 4.10 -15.83 4.13
CA ALA A 156 5.24 -16.58 4.65
C ALA A 156 4.78 -17.67 5.64
N VAL A 157 3.80 -17.35 6.50
CA VAL A 157 3.19 -18.32 7.41
C VAL A 157 2.46 -19.40 6.63
N ALA A 158 1.57 -19.03 5.70
CA ALA A 158 0.84 -19.97 4.88
C ALA A 158 1.76 -20.88 4.06
N TYR A 159 2.85 -20.33 3.52
CA TYR A 159 3.89 -21.06 2.78
C TYR A 159 4.62 -22.04 3.69
N ALA A 160 5.02 -21.64 4.91
CA ALA A 160 5.66 -22.55 5.86
C ALA A 160 4.77 -23.75 6.19
N PHE A 161 3.49 -23.50 6.45
CA PHE A 161 2.50 -24.55 6.69
C PHE A 161 2.27 -25.44 5.46
N TYR A 162 2.18 -24.83 4.28
CA TYR A 162 2.05 -25.53 3.02
C TYR A 162 3.25 -26.45 2.77
N ASN A 163 4.47 -25.98 3.02
CA ASN A 163 5.69 -26.76 2.86
C ASN A 163 5.72 -27.97 3.80
N VAL A 164 5.41 -27.78 5.09
CA VAL A 164 5.37 -28.89 6.07
C VAL A 164 4.38 -29.97 5.63
N TYR A 165 3.16 -29.57 5.28
CA TYR A 165 2.14 -30.55 4.89
C TYR A 165 2.43 -31.20 3.54
N HIS A 166 2.91 -30.45 2.54
CA HIS A 166 3.20 -31.01 1.23
C HIS A 166 4.35 -32.03 1.31
N ARG A 167 5.37 -31.80 2.14
CA ARG A 167 6.42 -32.79 2.38
C ARG A 167 5.86 -34.07 2.99
N TYR A 168 5.02 -33.94 4.02
CA TYR A 168 4.32 -35.07 4.63
C TYR A 168 3.46 -35.83 3.61
N ALA A 169 2.69 -35.11 2.79
CA ALA A 169 1.84 -35.68 1.75
C ALA A 169 2.63 -36.33 0.59
N SER A 170 3.86 -35.87 0.37
CA SER A 170 4.80 -36.48 -0.59
C SER A 170 5.66 -37.59 0.01
N GLY A 171 5.54 -37.86 1.32
CA GLY A 171 6.35 -38.86 2.03
C GLY A 171 7.85 -38.55 2.04
N ARG A 172 8.26 -37.27 1.93
CA ARG A 172 9.67 -36.85 1.99
C ARG A 172 10.09 -36.49 3.42
N ASN A 173 11.33 -36.83 3.76
CA ASN A 173 11.95 -36.50 5.04
C ASN A 173 12.59 -35.10 5.03
N ASP A 174 12.87 -34.57 6.22
CA ASP A 174 13.58 -33.30 6.38
C ASP A 174 15.00 -33.38 5.78
N GLY A 175 15.25 -32.56 4.75
CA GLY A 175 16.58 -32.39 4.12
C GLY A 175 16.63 -32.70 2.62
N GLU A 176 15.61 -33.35 2.05
CA GLU A 176 15.53 -33.57 0.61
C GLU A 176 15.00 -32.33 -0.13
N HIS A 177 15.56 -32.04 -1.31
CA HIS A 177 15.03 -30.99 -2.19
C HIS A 177 13.57 -31.33 -2.53
N HIS A 178 12.64 -30.46 -2.18
CA HIS A 178 11.21 -30.69 -2.33
C HIS A 178 10.57 -29.56 -3.12
N ASP A 179 10.09 -29.88 -4.30
CA ASP A 179 9.39 -28.93 -5.16
C ASP A 179 7.92 -28.83 -4.73
N LEU A 180 7.52 -27.63 -4.31
CA LEU A 180 6.18 -27.30 -3.84
C LEU A 180 5.20 -26.98 -4.98
N THR A 181 5.71 -26.88 -6.21
CA THR A 181 4.93 -26.56 -7.41
C THR A 181 4.39 -27.81 -8.11
N THR A 182 4.85 -29.00 -7.70
CA THR A 182 4.57 -30.27 -8.38
C THR A 182 3.95 -31.32 -7.46
N ASP A 183 2.78 -31.86 -7.86
CA ASP A 183 2.02 -32.86 -7.09
C ASP A 183 2.37 -34.32 -7.44
N GLU A 184 3.38 -34.55 -8.29
CA GLU A 184 3.73 -35.88 -8.82
C GLU A 184 4.02 -36.91 -7.73
N HIS A 185 4.67 -36.48 -6.65
CA HIS A 185 5.06 -37.35 -5.54
C HIS A 185 4.02 -37.43 -4.42
N VAL A 186 2.89 -36.72 -4.53
CA VAL A 186 1.84 -36.74 -3.50
C VAL A 186 1.10 -38.08 -3.57
N LYS A 187 1.02 -38.79 -2.43
CA LYS A 187 0.31 -40.07 -2.34
C LYS A 187 -1.15 -39.87 -2.71
N GLU A 188 -1.73 -40.79 -3.48
CA GLU A 188 -3.11 -40.67 -3.99
C GLU A 188 -4.12 -40.44 -2.85
N LEU A 189 -3.93 -41.13 -1.71
CA LEU A 189 -4.77 -41.00 -0.52
C LEU A 189 -4.78 -39.58 0.07
N GLN A 190 -3.72 -38.79 -0.14
CA GLN A 190 -3.52 -37.47 0.45
C GLN A 190 -3.84 -36.33 -0.52
N ARG A 191 -4.14 -36.63 -1.80
CA ARG A 191 -4.43 -35.61 -2.82
C ARG A 191 -5.71 -34.82 -2.53
N GLU A 192 -6.78 -35.47 -2.07
CA GLU A 192 -8.02 -34.78 -1.71
C GLU A 192 -7.84 -33.91 -0.47
N GLU A 193 -7.14 -34.42 0.55
CA GLU A 193 -6.79 -33.66 1.75
C GLU A 193 -5.92 -32.45 1.41
N LEU A 194 -4.95 -32.58 0.50
CA LEU A 194 -4.12 -31.47 0.00
C LEU A 194 -4.94 -30.41 -0.72
N ARG A 195 -5.92 -30.80 -1.55
CA ARG A 195 -6.84 -29.84 -2.18
C ARG A 195 -7.69 -29.10 -1.15
N SER A 196 -8.17 -29.80 -0.12
CA SER A 196 -8.90 -29.18 0.99
C SER A 196 -8.03 -28.20 1.76
N PHE A 197 -6.79 -28.60 2.06
CA PHE A 197 -5.83 -27.75 2.75
C PHE A 197 -5.47 -26.49 1.97
N ARG A 198 -5.28 -26.60 0.64
CA ARG A 198 -5.10 -25.43 -0.25
C ARG A 198 -6.31 -24.48 -0.20
N ARG A 199 -7.54 -25.01 -0.18
CA ARG A 199 -8.75 -24.20 -0.02
C ARG A 199 -8.76 -23.47 1.32
N PHE A 200 -8.45 -24.18 2.41
CA PHE A 200 -8.33 -23.60 3.75
C PHE A 200 -7.31 -22.46 3.80
N LEU A 201 -6.09 -22.67 3.29
CA LEU A 201 -5.04 -21.64 3.27
C LEU A 201 -5.45 -20.43 2.43
N ARG A 202 -6.03 -20.64 1.24
CA ARG A 202 -6.52 -19.52 0.41
C ARG A 202 -7.60 -18.70 1.11
N ASN A 203 -8.58 -19.36 1.76
CA ASN A 203 -9.60 -18.63 2.53
C ASN A 203 -8.94 -17.81 3.64
N LEU A 204 -7.98 -18.39 4.36
CA LEU A 204 -7.30 -17.74 5.47
C LEU A 204 -6.48 -16.52 5.01
N MET A 205 -5.71 -16.68 3.93
CA MET A 205 -4.91 -15.62 3.34
C MET A 205 -5.80 -14.48 2.82
N MET A 206 -6.92 -14.80 2.17
CA MET A 206 -7.87 -13.79 1.70
C MET A 206 -8.48 -12.98 2.85
N HIS A 207 -8.89 -13.63 3.95
CA HIS A 207 -9.37 -12.90 5.12
C HIS A 207 -8.30 -12.02 5.75
N GLY A 208 -7.07 -12.52 5.82
CA GLY A 208 -5.94 -11.73 6.28
C GLY A 208 -5.69 -10.50 5.41
N ALA A 209 -5.66 -10.65 4.08
CA ALA A 209 -5.47 -9.56 3.12
C ALA A 209 -6.65 -8.56 3.09
N VAL A 210 -7.89 -9.03 3.25
CA VAL A 210 -9.03 -8.12 3.44
C VAL A 210 -8.91 -7.38 4.77
N GLY A 211 -8.47 -8.08 5.81
CA GLY A 211 -8.14 -7.49 7.11
C GLY A 211 -7.17 -6.32 6.98
N THR A 212 -6.06 -6.50 6.25
CA THR A 212 -5.07 -5.42 6.07
C THR A 212 -5.69 -4.20 5.42
N ALA A 213 -6.49 -4.35 4.36
CA ALA A 213 -7.19 -3.22 3.75
C ALA A 213 -8.18 -2.52 4.71
N LEU A 214 -8.90 -3.29 5.54
CA LEU A 214 -9.84 -2.72 6.51
C LEU A 214 -9.12 -1.90 7.59
N GLY A 215 -8.00 -2.40 8.12
CA GLY A 215 -7.24 -1.72 9.17
C GLY A 215 -6.30 -0.63 8.66
N GLY A 216 -5.77 -0.79 7.45
CA GLY A 216 -4.86 0.17 6.82
C GLY A 216 -5.48 1.55 6.68
N VAL A 217 -6.77 1.61 6.35
CA VAL A 217 -7.54 2.88 6.22
C VAL A 217 -7.82 3.53 7.58
N CYS A 218 -7.76 2.80 8.70
CA CYS A 218 -8.13 3.34 10.01
C CYS A 218 -7.11 4.34 10.57
N THR A 219 -5.86 4.34 10.10
CA THR A 219 -4.77 5.07 10.76
C THR A 219 -3.81 5.72 9.77
N LEU A 220 -3.06 6.70 10.26
CA LEU A 220 -2.07 7.45 9.48
C LEU A 220 -1.02 6.57 8.76
N VAL A 221 -0.62 5.46 9.38
CA VAL A 221 0.55 4.67 8.96
C VAL A 221 0.19 3.54 8.01
N GLY A 222 -1.02 3.00 8.15
CA GLY A 222 -1.37 1.71 7.58
C GLY A 222 -1.28 1.63 6.06
N GLU A 223 -1.52 2.76 5.41
CA GLU A 223 -1.45 2.89 3.97
C GLU A 223 -0.69 4.18 3.59
N PRO A 224 0.17 4.17 2.56
CA PRO A 224 0.99 5.33 2.22
C PRO A 224 0.17 6.57 1.84
N GLN A 225 -1.01 6.39 1.23
CA GLN A 225 -1.93 7.47 0.89
C GLN A 225 -2.47 8.23 2.12
N ASN A 226 -2.53 7.59 3.29
CA ASN A 226 -3.04 8.24 4.50
C ASN A 226 -2.08 9.32 5.00
N LEU A 227 -0.77 9.11 4.84
CA LEU A 227 0.24 10.13 5.13
C LEU A 227 0.09 11.36 4.23
N LEU A 228 -0.23 11.16 2.95
CA LEU A 228 -0.45 12.27 2.03
C LEU A 228 -1.64 13.12 2.49
N ILE A 229 -2.79 12.48 2.77
CA ILE A 229 -3.99 13.14 3.29
C ILE A 229 -3.65 13.91 4.57
N ALA A 230 -3.00 13.26 5.52
CA ALA A 230 -2.69 13.87 6.80
C ALA A 230 -1.69 15.03 6.68
N SER A 231 -0.67 14.90 5.82
CA SER A 231 0.30 15.98 5.60
C SER A 231 -0.33 17.23 5.01
N GLU A 232 -1.32 17.06 4.13
CA GLU A 232 -2.04 18.16 3.49
C GLU A 232 -3.10 18.77 4.42
N MET A 233 -3.73 17.96 5.26
CA MET A 233 -4.71 18.40 6.25
C MET A 233 -4.08 18.87 7.57
N GLY A 234 -2.76 18.69 7.74
CA GLY A 234 -2.07 18.96 9.00
C GLY A 234 -2.47 18.03 10.15
N TRP A 235 -3.01 16.84 9.86
CA TRP A 235 -3.49 15.90 10.86
C TRP A 235 -2.37 15.05 11.44
N HIS A 236 -2.36 14.91 12.76
CA HIS A 236 -1.50 13.96 13.45
C HIS A 236 -2.18 12.59 13.63
N PHE A 237 -1.47 11.60 14.18
CA PHE A 237 -1.96 10.22 14.28
C PHE A 237 -3.35 10.09 14.93
N ALA A 238 -3.54 10.72 16.09
CA ALA A 238 -4.80 10.65 16.83
C ALA A 238 -5.94 11.41 16.13
N GLU A 239 -5.64 12.58 15.58
CA GLU A 239 -6.61 13.40 14.83
C GLU A 239 -7.07 12.65 13.57
N PHE A 240 -6.13 12.12 12.78
CA PHE A 240 -6.45 11.31 11.61
C PHE A 240 -7.38 10.14 11.96
N PHE A 241 -7.08 9.42 13.04
CA PHE A 241 -7.92 8.31 13.50
C PHE A 241 -9.34 8.79 13.82
N LEU A 242 -9.49 9.91 14.54
CA LEU A 242 -10.80 10.45 14.93
C LEU A 242 -11.60 10.99 13.74
N GLU A 243 -10.95 11.67 12.80
CA GLU A 243 -11.59 12.23 11.60
C GLU A 243 -12.06 11.14 10.63
N VAL A 244 -11.31 10.05 10.51
CA VAL A 244 -11.65 8.94 9.60
C VAL A 244 -12.56 7.90 10.26
N ALA A 245 -12.59 7.82 11.60
CA ALA A 245 -13.38 6.84 12.36
C ALA A 245 -14.87 6.74 11.98
N PRO A 246 -15.61 7.83 11.69
CA PRO A 246 -17.02 7.76 11.28
C PRO A 246 -17.26 6.90 10.04
N VAL A 247 -16.25 6.75 9.18
CA VAL A 247 -16.31 5.90 7.98
C VAL A 247 -15.58 4.59 8.20
N SER A 248 -14.34 4.61 8.71
CA SER A 248 -13.50 3.41 8.81
C SER A 248 -14.00 2.40 9.85
N MET A 249 -14.53 2.85 10.99
CA MET A 249 -14.99 1.93 12.05
C MET A 249 -16.26 1.16 11.64
N PRO A 250 -17.29 1.78 11.05
CA PRO A 250 -18.41 1.02 10.47
C PRO A 250 -17.97 0.05 9.37
N VAL A 251 -17.05 0.47 8.50
CA VAL A 251 -16.52 -0.38 7.42
C VAL A 251 -15.78 -1.60 8.00
N LEU A 252 -14.96 -1.40 9.04
CA LEU A 252 -14.29 -2.49 9.76
C LEU A 252 -15.29 -3.48 10.36
N ILE A 253 -16.34 -3.00 11.03
CA ILE A 253 -17.39 -3.85 11.61
C ILE A 253 -18.11 -4.65 10.51
N VAL A 254 -18.50 -4.00 9.42
CA VAL A 254 -19.16 -4.66 8.28
C VAL A 254 -18.21 -5.67 7.62
N GLY A 255 -16.92 -5.37 7.51
CA GLY A 255 -15.90 -6.27 6.98
C GLY A 255 -15.74 -7.53 7.83
N LEU A 256 -15.63 -7.38 9.16
CA LEU A 256 -15.59 -8.51 10.10
C LEU A 256 -16.90 -9.32 10.09
N ALA A 257 -18.05 -8.65 10.01
CA ALA A 257 -19.34 -9.31 9.86
C ALA A 257 -19.42 -10.09 8.54
N THR A 258 -18.89 -9.54 7.45
CA THR A 258 -18.82 -10.21 6.15
C THR A 258 -17.95 -11.45 6.23
N CYS A 259 -16.76 -11.36 6.85
CA CYS A 259 -15.89 -12.52 7.14
C CYS A 259 -16.66 -13.62 7.88
N TYR A 260 -17.39 -13.26 8.94
CA TYR A 260 -18.24 -14.21 9.67
C TYR A 260 -19.32 -14.85 8.79
N ILE A 261 -20.04 -14.04 8.00
CA ILE A 261 -21.16 -14.50 7.18
C ILE A 261 -20.68 -15.46 6.08
N VAL A 262 -19.63 -15.12 5.35
CA VAL A 262 -19.14 -15.94 4.23
C VAL A 262 -18.59 -17.28 4.71
N GLU A 263 -17.93 -17.29 5.87
CA GLU A 263 -17.44 -18.52 6.50
C GLU A 263 -18.58 -19.38 7.06
N LYS A 264 -19.53 -18.77 7.77
CA LYS A 264 -20.66 -19.50 8.37
C LYS A 264 -21.59 -20.09 7.31
N LYS A 265 -21.88 -19.34 6.24
CA LYS A 265 -22.77 -19.77 5.16
C LYS A 265 -22.06 -20.56 4.05
N LYS A 266 -20.73 -20.74 4.14
CA LYS A 266 -19.89 -21.42 3.15
C LYS A 266 -20.09 -20.88 1.72
N LEU A 267 -20.22 -19.56 1.59
CA LEU A 267 -20.50 -18.89 0.30
C LEU A 267 -19.22 -18.80 -0.54
N PHE A 268 -19.35 -18.85 -1.87
CA PHE A 268 -18.23 -18.62 -2.82
C PHE A 268 -16.96 -19.45 -2.58
N GLY A 269 -17.09 -20.65 -1.98
CA GLY A 269 -15.95 -21.52 -1.65
C GLY A 269 -15.20 -21.15 -0.36
N TYR A 270 -15.77 -20.28 0.48
CA TYR A 270 -15.36 -20.08 1.88
C TYR A 270 -15.88 -21.20 2.79
N GLY A 271 -15.36 -21.30 4.02
CA GLY A 271 -15.76 -22.34 4.98
C GLY A 271 -15.04 -23.68 4.81
N ALA A 272 -13.92 -23.71 4.08
CA ALA A 272 -13.07 -24.91 3.99
C ALA A 272 -12.40 -25.17 5.34
N GLU A 273 -12.51 -26.40 5.86
CA GLU A 273 -12.01 -26.75 7.18
C GLU A 273 -10.63 -27.40 7.12
N LEU A 274 -9.83 -27.22 8.16
CA LEU A 274 -8.52 -27.86 8.30
C LEU A 274 -8.71 -29.36 8.58
N PRO A 275 -8.21 -30.27 7.72
CA PRO A 275 -8.31 -31.70 7.98
C PRO A 275 -7.61 -32.11 9.28
N GLY A 276 -8.23 -33.02 10.04
CA GLY A 276 -7.79 -33.38 11.39
C GLY A 276 -6.36 -33.93 11.48
N GLN A 277 -5.94 -34.75 10.51
CA GLN A 277 -4.58 -35.32 10.46
C GLN A 277 -3.49 -34.26 10.27
N ILE A 278 -3.84 -33.15 9.60
CA ILE A 278 -2.90 -32.04 9.37
C ILE A 278 -2.67 -31.28 10.67
N ARG A 279 -3.74 -31.03 11.42
CA ARG A 279 -3.65 -30.28 12.67
C ARG A 279 -2.73 -30.94 13.68
N SER A 280 -2.81 -32.26 13.85
CA SER A 280 -1.92 -33.00 14.78
C SER A 280 -0.46 -32.90 14.34
N HIS A 281 -0.18 -33.09 13.06
CA HIS A 281 1.18 -32.97 12.53
C HIS A 281 1.73 -31.54 12.69
N LEU A 282 0.90 -30.52 12.46
CA LEU A 282 1.29 -29.12 12.65
C LEU A 282 1.54 -28.78 14.12
N LEU A 283 0.75 -29.33 15.03
CA LEU A 283 0.97 -29.16 16.48
C LEU A 283 2.27 -29.83 16.94
N GLU A 284 2.54 -31.05 16.49
CA GLU A 284 3.80 -31.75 16.78
C GLU A 284 5.01 -30.97 16.22
N THR A 285 4.88 -30.44 15.00
CA THR A 285 5.92 -29.61 14.38
C THR A 285 6.13 -28.31 15.15
N GLU A 286 5.06 -27.64 15.60
CA GLU A 286 5.14 -26.42 16.41
C GLU A 286 5.86 -26.69 17.74
N ILE A 287 5.51 -27.77 18.45
CA ILE A 287 6.15 -28.17 19.71
C ILE A 287 7.63 -28.42 19.49
N ALA A 288 7.99 -29.17 18.45
CA ALA A 288 9.39 -29.46 18.11
C ALA A 288 10.18 -28.18 17.76
N MET A 289 9.55 -27.22 17.06
CA MET A 289 10.15 -25.91 16.77
C MET A 289 10.32 -25.05 18.04
N GLU A 290 9.36 -25.11 18.97
CA GLU A 290 9.41 -24.38 20.24
C GLU A 290 10.52 -24.91 21.15
N GLU A 291 10.71 -26.23 21.19
CA GLU A 291 11.83 -26.88 21.90
C GLU A 291 13.18 -26.50 21.29
N LYS A 292 13.30 -26.53 19.95
CA LYS A 292 14.54 -26.17 19.25
C LYS A 292 14.93 -24.69 19.39
N ARG A 293 13.97 -23.78 19.59
CA ARG A 293 14.24 -22.33 19.75
C ARG A 293 15.06 -22.00 21.00
N GLY A 294 14.92 -22.79 22.06
CA GLY A 294 15.63 -22.59 23.32
C GLY A 294 15.42 -21.21 23.96
N THR A 295 16.27 -20.85 24.92
CA THR A 295 16.20 -19.58 25.67
C THR A 295 16.53 -18.37 24.78
N MET A 296 17.48 -18.52 23.87
CA MET A 296 17.90 -17.43 22.97
C MET A 296 16.79 -17.04 22.00
N GLY A 297 16.08 -18.01 21.40
CA GLY A 297 14.93 -17.73 20.54
C GLY A 297 13.79 -17.04 21.29
N LYS A 298 13.52 -17.45 22.54
CA LYS A 298 12.53 -16.79 23.40
C LYS A 298 12.92 -15.34 23.71
N ALA A 299 14.20 -15.08 24.00
CA ALA A 299 14.69 -13.73 24.24
C ALA A 299 14.49 -12.81 23.01
N LYS A 300 14.79 -13.31 21.80
CA LYS A 300 14.55 -12.57 20.54
C LYS A 300 13.07 -12.19 20.36
N LEU A 301 12.15 -13.11 20.63
CA LEU A 301 10.71 -12.85 20.55
C LEU A 301 10.26 -11.78 21.56
N VAL A 302 10.82 -11.79 22.77
CA VAL A 302 10.52 -10.77 23.80
C VAL A 302 11.02 -9.40 23.36
N VAL A 303 12.24 -9.31 22.82
CA VAL A 303 12.78 -8.05 22.26
C VAL A 303 11.87 -7.54 21.14
N GLN A 304 11.50 -8.39 20.19
CA GLN A 304 10.60 -8.01 19.10
C GLN A 304 9.23 -7.54 19.60
N ALA A 305 8.66 -8.20 20.62
CA ALA A 305 7.40 -7.78 21.24
C ALA A 305 7.51 -6.41 21.92
N LEU A 306 8.61 -6.16 22.67
CA LEU A 306 8.87 -4.87 23.31
C LEU A 306 9.04 -3.75 22.30
N VAL A 307 9.74 -3.99 21.18
CA VAL A 307 9.87 -3.00 20.11
C VAL A 307 8.54 -2.79 19.39
N GLY A 308 7.70 -3.82 19.24
CA GLY A 308 6.33 -3.66 18.74
C GLY A 308 5.47 -2.74 19.62
N ILE A 309 5.59 -2.87 20.95
CA ILE A 309 4.94 -1.95 21.89
C ILE A 309 5.50 -0.53 21.75
N TRP A 310 6.82 -0.39 21.63
CA TRP A 310 7.48 0.90 21.37
C TRP A 310 6.93 1.57 20.11
N LEU A 311 6.80 0.83 19.01
CA LEU A 311 6.23 1.34 17.76
C LEU A 311 4.83 1.92 17.98
N ILE A 312 3.93 1.18 18.63
CA ILE A 312 2.56 1.64 18.90
C ILE A 312 2.57 2.92 19.74
N LEU A 313 3.39 2.97 20.79
CA LEU A 313 3.50 4.15 21.66
C LEU A 313 4.09 5.36 20.91
N ALA A 314 5.15 5.16 20.12
CA ALA A 314 5.81 6.21 19.37
C ALA A 314 4.89 6.86 18.33
N LEU A 315 4.05 6.04 17.68
CA LEU A 315 3.01 6.50 16.75
C LEU A 315 1.88 7.23 17.48
N ALA A 316 1.36 6.64 18.55
CA ALA A 316 0.24 7.20 19.32
C ALA A 316 0.57 8.58 19.91
N PHE A 317 1.81 8.78 20.38
CA PHE A 317 2.27 10.06 20.93
C PHE A 317 2.93 10.99 19.90
N HIS A 318 2.96 10.62 18.62
CA HIS A 318 3.57 11.41 17.54
C HIS A 318 4.99 11.89 17.89
N LEU A 319 5.84 10.97 18.38
CA LEU A 319 7.17 11.33 18.89
C LEU A 319 8.14 11.84 17.79
N ALA A 320 7.93 11.41 16.54
CA ALA A 320 8.71 11.82 15.38
C ALA A 320 7.93 11.55 14.08
N ALA A 321 8.46 12.00 12.94
CA ALA A 321 7.95 11.61 11.64
C ALA A 321 7.95 10.08 11.49
N VAL A 322 6.92 9.53 10.84
CA VAL A 322 6.66 8.09 10.84
C VAL A 322 7.82 7.26 10.30
N GLY A 323 8.50 7.71 9.24
CA GLY A 323 9.70 7.03 8.74
C GLY A 323 10.86 7.01 9.73
N ILE A 324 11.01 8.04 10.57
CA ILE A 324 12.03 8.09 11.64
C ILE A 324 11.67 7.10 12.76
N ILE A 325 10.38 6.95 13.07
CA ILE A 325 9.91 5.93 13.99
C ILE A 325 10.25 4.53 13.45
N GLY A 326 10.03 4.28 12.15
CA GLY A 326 10.47 3.05 11.48
C GLY A 326 11.97 2.79 11.61
N LEU A 327 12.79 3.83 11.43
CA LEU A 327 14.24 3.74 11.64
C LEU A 327 14.59 3.37 13.08
N SER A 328 13.89 3.94 14.07
CA SER A 328 14.09 3.58 15.48
C SER A 328 13.78 2.10 15.75
N VAL A 329 12.76 1.54 15.09
CA VAL A 329 12.42 0.11 15.17
C VAL A 329 13.56 -0.74 14.60
N ILE A 330 14.11 -0.38 13.44
CA ILE A 330 15.28 -1.05 12.86
C ILE A 330 16.45 -1.02 13.85
N VAL A 331 16.79 0.15 14.38
CA VAL A 331 17.92 0.32 15.31
C VAL A 331 17.76 -0.54 16.55
N LEU A 332 16.58 -0.51 17.19
CA LEU A 332 16.32 -1.30 18.40
C LEU A 332 16.36 -2.80 18.09
N LEU A 333 15.71 -3.25 17.01
CA LEU A 333 15.68 -4.67 16.66
C LEU A 333 17.05 -5.20 16.27
N THR A 334 17.82 -4.45 15.51
CA THR A 334 19.15 -4.86 15.05
C THR A 334 20.14 -4.91 16.21
N ALA A 335 20.17 -3.86 17.05
CA ALA A 335 21.04 -3.78 18.22
C ALA A 335 20.75 -4.86 19.26
N PHE A 336 19.46 -5.11 19.58
CA PHE A 336 19.10 -6.05 20.64
C PHE A 336 18.93 -7.51 20.18
N ASN A 337 18.96 -7.80 18.88
CA ASN A 337 18.96 -9.17 18.34
C ASN A 337 20.29 -9.61 17.72
N GLY A 338 21.31 -8.75 17.71
CA GLY A 338 22.66 -9.08 17.26
C GLY A 338 22.86 -9.05 15.74
N PHE A 339 22.08 -8.25 15.01
CA PHE A 339 22.29 -8.04 13.58
C PHE A 339 23.38 -6.99 13.37
N ILE A 340 24.57 -7.44 12.96
CA ILE A 340 25.76 -6.57 12.80
C ILE A 340 26.34 -6.57 11.37
N GLU A 341 25.92 -7.52 10.53
CA GLU A 341 26.46 -7.69 9.18
C GLU A 341 25.62 -6.92 8.16
N GLU A 342 26.29 -6.16 7.29
CA GLU A 342 25.65 -5.36 6.25
C GLU A 342 24.79 -6.21 5.30
N HIS A 343 25.23 -7.43 4.96
CA HIS A 343 24.46 -8.31 4.09
C HIS A 343 23.10 -8.71 4.70
N GLN A 344 23.04 -8.88 6.03
CA GLN A 344 21.79 -9.18 6.72
C GLN A 344 20.88 -7.95 6.82
N LEU A 345 21.46 -6.74 6.87
CA LEU A 345 20.72 -5.49 6.82
C LEU A 345 20.16 -5.20 5.43
N GLY A 346 20.95 -5.41 4.38
CA GLY A 346 20.57 -5.12 2.99
C GLY A 346 19.30 -5.84 2.56
N ALA A 347 19.17 -7.12 2.91
CA ALA A 347 17.99 -7.93 2.60
C ALA A 347 16.67 -7.35 3.17
N ALA A 348 16.72 -6.57 4.25
CA ALA A 348 15.54 -5.93 4.82
C ALA A 348 14.97 -4.80 3.92
N PHE A 349 15.80 -4.20 3.06
CA PHE A 349 15.42 -3.08 2.20
C PHE A 349 15.03 -3.51 0.78
N GLU A 350 15.33 -4.75 0.37
CA GLU A 350 15.09 -5.27 -0.98
C GLU A 350 13.62 -5.16 -1.41
N GLU A 351 12.68 -5.40 -0.48
CA GLU A 351 11.24 -5.36 -0.78
C GLU A 351 10.72 -3.92 -0.95
N ALA A 352 11.28 -2.95 -0.21
CA ALA A 352 10.79 -1.58 -0.17
C ALA A 352 11.34 -0.70 -1.31
N LEU A 353 12.58 -0.94 -1.73
CA LEU A 353 13.29 -0.07 -2.68
C LEU A 353 12.67 -0.04 -4.09
N PRO A 354 12.26 -1.17 -4.70
CA PRO A 354 11.63 -1.16 -6.02
C PRO A 354 10.33 -0.34 -6.05
N PHE A 355 9.51 -0.47 -4.99
CA PHE A 355 8.27 0.29 -4.86
C PHE A 355 8.55 1.78 -4.62
N THR A 356 9.55 2.10 -3.80
CA THR A 356 10.00 3.48 -3.58
C THR A 356 10.50 4.14 -4.87
N ALA A 357 11.26 3.41 -5.70
CA ALA A 357 11.70 3.89 -7.00
C ALA A 357 10.51 4.13 -7.95
N LEU A 358 9.51 3.24 -7.92
CA LEU A 358 8.29 3.39 -8.70
C LEU A 358 7.49 4.63 -8.25
N LEU A 359 7.45 4.91 -6.94
CA LEU A 359 6.81 6.12 -6.40
C LEU A 359 7.48 7.40 -6.90
N VAL A 360 8.82 7.43 -7.01
CA VAL A 360 9.52 8.58 -7.61
C VAL A 360 9.14 8.76 -9.08
N VAL A 361 8.95 7.66 -9.83
CA VAL A 361 8.41 7.71 -11.19
C VAL A 361 6.98 8.25 -11.19
N PHE A 362 6.17 7.94 -10.18
CA PHE A 362 4.81 8.49 -10.05
C PHE A 362 4.84 9.99 -9.85
N PHE A 363 5.72 10.50 -8.98
CA PHE A 363 5.87 11.94 -8.78
C PHE A 363 6.28 12.68 -10.05
N ALA A 364 7.04 12.04 -10.95
CA ALA A 364 7.30 12.61 -12.27
C ALA A 364 6.02 12.71 -13.12
N ILE A 365 5.14 11.71 -13.10
CA ILE A 365 3.85 11.75 -13.81
C ILE A 365 2.88 12.75 -13.15
N VAL A 366 2.89 12.87 -11.83
CA VAL A 366 2.11 13.89 -11.09
C VAL A 366 2.55 15.29 -11.52
N ALA A 367 3.87 15.53 -11.63
CA ALA A 367 4.38 16.80 -12.13
C ALA A 367 3.89 17.10 -13.56
N VAL A 368 3.80 16.09 -14.43
CA VAL A 368 3.21 16.22 -15.78
C VAL A 368 1.72 16.54 -15.72
N ILE A 369 0.97 15.92 -14.81
CA ILE A 369 -0.45 16.21 -14.62
C ILE A 369 -0.67 17.68 -14.22
N HIS A 370 0.11 18.12 -13.24
CA HIS A 370 0.00 19.46 -12.68
C HIS A 370 0.44 20.54 -13.69
N ASP A 371 1.62 20.40 -14.29
CA ASP A 371 2.15 21.38 -15.27
C ASP A 371 1.27 21.45 -16.55
N GLN A 372 0.49 20.41 -16.85
CA GLN A 372 -0.39 20.35 -18.03
C GLN A 372 -1.89 20.50 -17.71
N HIS A 373 -2.24 20.74 -16.45
CA HIS A 373 -3.63 20.96 -16.00
C HIS A 373 -4.61 19.86 -16.45
N LEU A 374 -4.17 18.60 -16.46
CA LEU A 374 -4.95 17.50 -17.03
C LEU A 374 -6.26 17.22 -16.29
N PHE A 375 -6.26 17.43 -14.97
CA PHE A 375 -7.40 17.11 -14.11
C PHE A 375 -8.33 18.28 -13.84
N THR A 376 -7.95 19.51 -14.21
CA THR A 376 -8.78 20.71 -14.01
C THR A 376 -10.21 20.54 -14.51
N PRO A 377 -10.49 20.00 -15.71
CA PRO A 377 -11.87 19.83 -16.18
C PRO A 377 -12.70 18.84 -15.33
N VAL A 378 -12.05 17.81 -14.77
CA VAL A 378 -12.72 16.81 -13.92
C VAL A 378 -13.00 17.40 -12.55
N ILE A 379 -12.03 18.12 -11.98
CA ILE A 379 -12.17 18.82 -10.70
C ILE A 379 -13.24 19.90 -10.80
N ASP A 380 -13.23 20.73 -11.85
CA ASP A 380 -14.24 21.73 -12.11
C ASP A 380 -15.64 21.10 -12.22
N PHE A 381 -15.76 19.94 -12.89
CA PHE A 381 -17.03 19.23 -12.97
C PHE A 381 -17.53 18.79 -11.59
N VAL A 382 -16.65 18.21 -10.76
CA VAL A 382 -17.02 17.73 -9.42
C VAL A 382 -17.35 18.91 -8.51
N ILE A 383 -16.56 19.98 -8.53
CA ILE A 383 -16.73 21.16 -7.65
C ILE A 383 -17.93 22.03 -8.04
N ASN A 384 -18.34 22.02 -9.30
CA ASN A 384 -19.58 22.68 -9.73
C ASN A 384 -20.86 21.98 -9.21
N LEU A 385 -20.74 20.77 -8.64
CA LEU A 385 -21.84 20.14 -7.92
C LEU A 385 -21.89 20.69 -6.49
N SER A 386 -23.09 20.83 -5.93
CA SER A 386 -23.29 21.37 -4.58
C SER A 386 -23.84 20.32 -3.61
N GLY A 387 -23.30 20.25 -2.40
CA GLY A 387 -23.84 19.43 -1.30
C GLY A 387 -23.60 17.93 -1.49
N GLN A 388 -24.61 17.10 -1.23
CA GLN A 388 -24.44 15.64 -1.22
C GLN A 388 -24.06 15.05 -2.59
N SER A 389 -24.44 15.68 -3.71
CA SER A 389 -24.08 15.22 -5.05
C SER A 389 -22.58 15.36 -5.33
N GLN A 390 -21.94 16.40 -4.80
CA GLN A 390 -20.50 16.61 -4.87
C GLN A 390 -19.75 15.51 -4.13
N LEU A 391 -20.17 15.18 -2.90
CA LEU A 391 -19.58 14.10 -2.10
C LEU A 391 -19.69 12.74 -2.80
N VAL A 392 -20.86 12.43 -3.37
CA VAL A 392 -21.07 11.19 -4.13
C VAL A 392 -20.20 11.17 -5.39
N ALA A 393 -20.07 12.29 -6.10
CA ALA A 393 -19.21 12.38 -7.27
C ALA A 393 -17.73 12.16 -6.89
N TYR A 394 -17.24 12.81 -5.83
CA TYR A 394 -15.89 12.57 -5.30
C TYR A 394 -15.67 11.10 -4.97
N TYR A 395 -16.62 10.46 -4.28
CA TYR A 395 -16.53 9.05 -3.93
C TYR A 395 -16.47 8.13 -5.15
N ILE A 396 -17.36 8.35 -6.14
CA ILE A 396 -17.44 7.53 -7.35
C ILE A 396 -16.19 7.70 -8.22
N VAL A 397 -15.77 8.94 -8.49
CA VAL A 397 -14.64 9.17 -9.39
C VAL A 397 -13.34 8.68 -8.75
N ASN A 398 -13.13 8.93 -7.45
CA ASN A 398 -11.98 8.41 -6.72
C ASN A 398 -11.98 6.87 -6.71
N GLY A 399 -13.12 6.24 -6.41
CA GLY A 399 -13.24 4.78 -6.40
C GLY A 399 -13.01 4.14 -7.78
N LEU A 400 -13.50 4.75 -8.86
CA LEU A 400 -13.28 4.25 -10.22
C LEU A 400 -11.81 4.37 -10.64
N LEU A 401 -11.14 5.47 -10.30
CA LEU A 401 -9.73 5.68 -10.62
C LEU A 401 -8.81 4.77 -9.79
N SER A 402 -9.10 4.62 -8.50
CA SER A 402 -8.39 3.71 -7.58
C SER A 402 -8.56 2.23 -7.97
N MET A 403 -9.62 1.86 -8.70
CA MET A 403 -9.76 0.51 -9.25
C MET A 403 -8.78 0.21 -10.40
N ILE A 404 -8.38 1.23 -11.15
CA ILE A 404 -7.56 1.09 -12.37
C ILE A 404 -6.10 1.46 -12.09
N SER A 405 -5.85 2.34 -11.12
CA SER A 405 -4.55 2.91 -10.80
C SER A 405 -4.17 2.72 -9.33
N ASP A 406 -2.92 2.96 -8.98
CA ASP A 406 -2.42 2.87 -7.61
C ASP A 406 -3.09 3.91 -6.70
N ASN A 407 -3.48 3.49 -5.49
CA ASN A 407 -4.14 4.34 -4.50
C ASN A 407 -3.32 5.57 -4.12
N VAL A 408 -1.99 5.42 -4.00
CA VAL A 408 -1.09 6.52 -3.66
C VAL A 408 -1.07 7.56 -4.77
N PHE A 409 -1.07 7.09 -6.03
CA PHE A 409 -1.11 7.96 -7.20
C PHE A 409 -2.41 8.75 -7.27
N VAL A 410 -3.56 8.07 -7.14
CA VAL A 410 -4.87 8.73 -7.20
C VAL A 410 -5.02 9.75 -6.06
N ALA A 411 -4.61 9.39 -4.84
CA ALA A 411 -4.65 10.30 -3.70
C ALA A 411 -3.78 11.56 -3.94
N THR A 412 -2.55 11.38 -4.41
CA THR A 412 -1.63 12.51 -4.67
C THR A 412 -2.25 13.50 -5.67
N VAL A 413 -2.75 12.99 -6.80
CA VAL A 413 -3.37 13.83 -7.85
C VAL A 413 -4.61 14.52 -7.32
N TYR A 414 -5.53 13.79 -6.70
CA TYR A 414 -6.80 14.38 -6.23
C TYR A 414 -6.60 15.45 -5.19
N ILE A 415 -5.75 15.21 -4.19
CA ILE A 415 -5.54 16.13 -3.09
C ILE A 415 -4.84 17.39 -3.60
N SER A 416 -3.77 17.24 -4.39
CA SER A 416 -3.00 18.37 -4.91
C SER A 416 -3.85 19.26 -5.84
N GLU A 417 -4.60 18.65 -6.75
CA GLU A 417 -5.46 19.38 -7.69
C GLU A 417 -6.64 20.05 -6.99
N THR A 418 -7.28 19.36 -6.04
CA THR A 418 -8.38 19.94 -5.24
C THR A 418 -7.88 21.13 -4.41
N LYS A 419 -6.72 21.00 -3.77
CA LYS A 419 -6.09 22.08 -3.01
C LYS A 419 -5.74 23.27 -3.90
N ALA A 420 -5.11 23.04 -5.05
CA ALA A 420 -4.75 24.08 -6.00
C ALA A 420 -5.99 24.85 -6.49
N HIS A 421 -7.08 24.14 -6.79
CA HIS A 421 -8.34 24.76 -7.21
C HIS A 421 -8.98 25.57 -6.08
N ILE A 422 -9.03 25.05 -4.85
CA ILE A 422 -9.55 25.81 -3.68
C ILE A 422 -8.72 27.08 -3.46
N ILE A 423 -7.38 26.99 -3.52
CA ILE A 423 -6.49 28.16 -3.44
C ILE A 423 -6.80 29.17 -4.54
N GLN A 424 -7.07 28.72 -5.77
CA GLN A 424 -7.42 29.59 -6.88
C GLN A 424 -8.76 30.30 -6.63
N MET A 425 -9.78 29.60 -6.14
CA MET A 425 -11.08 30.21 -5.80
C MET A 425 -10.95 31.21 -4.64
N LEU A 426 -10.21 30.85 -3.58
CA LEU A 426 -9.93 31.75 -2.46
C LEU A 426 -9.16 33.00 -2.91
N GLY A 427 -8.26 32.87 -3.88
CA GLY A 427 -7.51 33.98 -4.48
C GLY A 427 -8.35 34.93 -5.33
N GLN A 428 -9.57 34.52 -5.73
CA GLN A 428 -10.51 35.38 -6.45
C GLN A 428 -11.40 36.22 -5.53
N ILE A 429 -11.38 35.95 -4.21
CA ILE A 429 -12.19 36.70 -3.23
C ILE A 429 -11.57 38.10 -3.06
N PRO A 430 -12.32 39.18 -3.35
CA PRO A 430 -11.83 40.53 -3.17
C PRO A 430 -11.68 40.89 -1.68
N ASP A 431 -10.82 41.88 -1.40
CA ASP A 431 -10.69 42.53 -0.08
C ASP A 431 -10.23 41.64 1.10
N THR A 432 -9.64 40.48 0.83
CA THR A 432 -9.07 39.59 1.88
C THR A 432 -7.72 40.08 2.39
N GLY A 433 -7.00 40.90 1.62
CA GLY A 433 -5.64 41.36 1.94
C GLY A 433 -4.58 40.25 1.94
N MET A 434 -4.95 39.04 1.51
CA MET A 434 -4.13 37.83 1.51
C MET A 434 -4.19 37.16 0.14
N THR A 435 -3.13 36.44 -0.23
CA THR A 435 -3.22 35.54 -1.40
C THR A 435 -4.15 34.36 -1.07
N GLY A 436 -4.69 33.70 -2.09
CA GLY A 436 -5.51 32.49 -1.88
C GLY A 436 -4.79 31.41 -1.06
N ALA A 437 -3.47 31.30 -1.22
CA ALA A 437 -2.65 30.36 -0.45
C ALA A 437 -2.54 30.76 1.03
N GLN A 438 -2.30 32.05 1.32
CA GLN A 438 -2.27 32.57 2.69
C GLN A 438 -3.64 32.43 3.36
N LEU A 439 -4.72 32.64 2.61
CA LEU A 439 -6.07 32.48 3.11
C LEU A 439 -6.38 31.00 3.39
N MET A 440 -5.97 30.10 2.50
CA MET A 440 -6.08 28.65 2.71
C MET A 440 -5.34 28.23 3.98
N ASP A 441 -4.06 28.58 4.11
CA ASP A 441 -3.22 28.24 5.28
C ASP A 441 -3.85 28.72 6.59
N ARG A 442 -4.49 29.89 6.57
CA ARG A 442 -5.18 30.43 7.74
C ARG A 442 -6.47 29.67 8.06
N LEU A 443 -7.26 29.32 7.04
CA LEU A 443 -8.53 28.60 7.19
C LEU A 443 -8.36 27.11 7.54
N THR A 444 -7.16 26.56 7.31
CA THR A 444 -6.80 25.17 7.65
C THR A 444 -5.81 25.07 8.81
N ASN A 445 -5.47 26.17 9.46
CA ASN A 445 -4.54 26.16 10.60
C ASN A 445 -5.14 25.34 11.76
N PRO A 446 -4.50 24.25 12.21
CA PRO A 446 -5.02 23.43 13.31
C PRO A 446 -5.07 24.17 14.65
N ASN A 447 -4.34 25.29 14.79
CA ASN A 447 -4.29 26.09 16.02
C ASN A 447 -5.30 27.26 16.03
N GLU A 448 -6.01 27.52 14.94
CA GLU A 448 -7.02 28.59 14.82
C GLU A 448 -8.35 27.96 14.41
N LEU A 449 -9.44 28.22 15.15
CA LEU A 449 -10.75 27.74 14.71
C LEU A 449 -11.11 28.42 13.39
N ARG A 450 -11.54 27.63 12.40
CA ARG A 450 -11.94 28.17 11.08
C ARG A 450 -12.98 29.28 11.20
N ALA A 451 -13.89 29.19 12.17
CA ALA A 451 -14.88 30.22 12.45
C ALA A 451 -14.25 31.56 12.85
N ASP A 452 -13.17 31.54 13.62
CA ASP A 452 -12.44 32.74 14.06
C ASP A 452 -11.62 33.32 12.89
N ALA A 453 -11.00 32.46 12.09
CA ALA A 453 -10.30 32.87 10.87
C ALA A 453 -11.24 33.55 9.86
N LEU A 454 -12.46 33.02 9.68
CA LEU A 454 -13.50 33.63 8.84
C LEU A 454 -14.03 34.93 9.44
N ALA A 455 -14.22 35.00 10.76
CA ALA A 455 -14.69 36.22 11.44
C ALA A 455 -13.69 37.39 11.35
N ALA A 456 -12.41 37.12 11.11
CA ALA A 456 -11.39 38.13 10.89
C ALA A 456 -11.39 38.73 9.47
N LEU A 457 -12.17 38.17 8.53
CA LEU A 457 -12.31 38.68 7.17
C LEU A 457 -13.48 39.68 7.08
N PRO A 458 -13.48 40.59 6.08
CA PRO A 458 -14.67 41.37 5.76
C PRO A 458 -15.87 40.46 5.51
N GLN A 459 -17.06 40.86 5.96
CA GLN A 459 -18.25 39.99 5.99
C GLN A 459 -18.56 39.31 4.64
N ALA A 460 -18.46 40.04 3.53
CA ALA A 460 -18.69 39.48 2.19
C ALA A 460 -17.62 38.44 1.79
N ALA A 461 -16.36 38.67 2.17
CA ALA A 461 -15.26 37.74 1.95
C ALA A 461 -15.37 36.51 2.86
N ALA A 462 -15.83 36.68 4.09
CA ALA A 462 -16.09 35.60 5.04
C ALA A 462 -17.21 34.67 4.56
N GLU A 463 -18.29 35.21 4.01
CA GLU A 463 -19.39 34.40 3.43
C GLU A 463 -18.92 33.61 2.20
N GLN A 464 -18.16 34.23 1.30
CA GLN A 464 -17.61 33.56 0.12
C GLN A 464 -16.57 32.49 0.49
N ALA A 465 -15.64 32.80 1.37
CA ALA A 465 -14.63 31.84 1.85
C ALA A 465 -15.30 30.69 2.62
N GLY A 466 -16.31 31.00 3.44
CA GLY A 466 -17.09 30.00 4.15
C GLY A 466 -17.84 29.05 3.20
N ALA A 467 -18.42 29.56 2.13
CA ALA A 467 -19.11 28.75 1.12
C ALA A 467 -18.15 27.87 0.30
N ILE A 468 -16.93 28.35 0.03
CA ILE A 468 -15.88 27.59 -0.66
C ILE A 468 -15.34 26.44 0.21
N MET A 469 -15.30 26.62 1.52
CA MET A 469 -14.73 25.66 2.49
C MET A 469 -15.78 24.74 3.15
N ALA A 470 -17.06 24.88 2.79
CA ALA A 470 -18.17 24.08 3.28
C ALA A 470 -18.44 22.90 2.35
#